data_AF-A0A258V911-F1
#
_entry.id   AF-A0A258V911-F1
#
_cell.length_a   1.000
_cell.length_b   1.000
_cell.length_c   1.000
_cell.angle_alpha   90.00
_cell.angle_beta   90.00
_cell.angle_gamma   90.00
#
_symmetry.space_group_name_H-M   'P 1'
#
loop_
_entity.id
_entity.type
_entity.pdbx_description
1 polymer ?
#
loop_
_entity_poly.entity_id
_entity_poly.type
_entity_poly.pdbx_seq_one_letter_code
_entity_poly.pdbx_strand_id
1 'polypeptide(L)'
;MMFEDAYLGHVTGKNRGIAGDRNMKTIALAALAAGLALSAPAQAMEHKTVIEHPVGPIAADYTGSTRVEMQQIGSVGTAGRPSSLRCQWSVSLSVDRNAQVGTSLQAKRSMTRDDVVKGSSPGWCSERGNGIDKVVEARRDTLRSAMMAMVAQDREMILAEADSAHAKMREG
;
A
#
# COMPACT_ATOMS: atom_id res chain seq x y z
N MET A 1 23.38 13.76 25.13
CA MET A 1 23.66 12.63 24.23
C MET A 1 24.13 11.47 25.09
N MET A 2 23.35 10.39 25.16
CA MET A 2 23.69 9.01 25.59
C MET A 2 22.50 8.37 26.32
N PHE A 3 22.07 7.23 25.80
CA PHE A 3 21.39 6.08 26.43
C PHE A 3 21.41 5.02 25.30
N GLU A 4 22.40 4.14 25.18
CA GLU A 4 22.90 3.10 26.09
C GLU A 4 21.90 1.95 26.30
N ASP A 5 22.46 0.74 26.20
CA ASP A 5 21.86 -0.54 25.84
C ASP A 5 20.84 -1.13 26.84
N ALA A 6 19.90 -1.93 26.32
CA ALA A 6 19.31 -3.06 27.05
C ALA A 6 18.70 -4.10 26.10
N TYR A 7 19.55 -5.03 25.66
CA TYR A 7 19.18 -6.39 25.28
C TYR A 7 18.92 -7.18 26.58
N LEU A 8 17.79 -7.87 26.74
CA LEU A 8 17.63 -9.22 27.32
C LEU A 8 16.15 -9.48 27.67
N GLY A 9 15.46 -10.22 26.80
CA GLY A 9 14.17 -10.85 27.07
C GLY A 9 14.29 -12.35 26.83
N HIS A 10 14.83 -13.04 27.83
CA HIS A 10 14.96 -14.49 27.95
C HIS A 10 13.58 -15.17 27.86
N VAL A 11 13.30 -15.97 26.83
CA VAL A 11 12.16 -16.90 26.84
C VAL A 11 12.68 -18.28 27.22
N THR A 12 12.57 -18.60 28.50
CA THR A 12 12.93 -19.91 29.06
C THR A 12 11.90 -20.98 28.70
N GLY A 13 12.41 -22.18 28.44
CA GLY A 13 11.69 -23.32 27.89
C GLY A 13 10.60 -23.93 28.79
N LYS A 14 9.51 -24.30 28.13
CA LYS A 14 8.97 -25.67 27.97
C LYS A 14 9.33 -26.71 29.05
N ASN A 15 8.29 -27.24 29.73
CA ASN A 15 8.19 -28.60 30.29
C ASN A 15 6.78 -28.77 30.90
N ARG A 16 6.01 -29.86 30.81
CA ARG A 16 6.17 -31.27 30.41
C ARG A 16 4.77 -31.79 30.02
N GLY A 17 4.74 -32.78 29.14
CA GLY A 17 3.56 -33.60 28.88
C GLY A 17 3.90 -34.65 27.85
N ILE A 18 4.65 -35.68 28.26
CA ILE A 18 4.95 -36.87 27.45
C ILE A 18 4.18 -38.05 28.04
N ALA A 19 3.17 -38.50 27.31
CA ALA A 19 2.70 -39.88 27.21
C ALA A 19 2.41 -40.03 25.71
N GLY A 20 3.11 -40.82 24.88
CA GLY A 20 3.57 -42.18 25.10
C GLY A 20 2.55 -43.14 24.48
N ASP A 21 2.54 -43.31 23.14
CA ASP A 21 2.58 -44.63 22.49
C ASP A 21 2.58 -44.57 20.93
N ARG A 22 3.31 -45.52 20.34
CA ARG A 22 3.20 -46.17 19.00
C ARG A 22 3.29 -45.37 17.67
N ASN A 23 4.36 -45.70 16.93
CA ASN A 23 4.44 -46.03 15.49
C ASN A 23 3.57 -45.26 14.47
N MET A 24 4.19 -44.41 13.63
CA MET A 24 3.92 -44.38 12.18
C MET A 24 5.01 -43.57 11.44
N LYS A 25 5.73 -44.23 10.52
CA LYS A 25 6.56 -43.58 9.49
C LYS A 25 5.64 -42.95 8.43
N THR A 26 5.32 -41.67 8.52
CA THR A 26 4.95 -40.89 7.33
C THR A 26 5.29 -39.42 7.55
N ILE A 27 6.27 -38.93 6.81
CA ILE A 27 6.70 -37.53 6.80
C ILE A 27 5.54 -36.70 6.24
N ALA A 28 5.00 -35.82 7.08
CA ALA A 28 3.98 -34.84 6.71
C ALA A 28 4.61 -33.72 5.88
N LEU A 29 4.02 -33.41 4.73
CA LEU A 29 4.27 -32.19 3.96
C LEU A 29 2.91 -31.54 3.66
N ALA A 30 2.36 -30.86 4.67
CA ALA A 30 1.30 -29.87 4.46
C ALA A 30 1.97 -28.51 4.26
N ALA A 31 2.12 -28.10 3.00
CA ALA A 31 2.62 -26.78 2.65
C ALA A 31 1.51 -25.74 2.88
N LEU A 32 1.54 -25.06 4.03
CA LEU A 32 0.82 -23.80 4.20
C LEU A 32 1.64 -22.68 3.55
N ALA A 33 1.23 -22.24 2.35
CA ALA A 33 1.69 -20.98 1.77
C ALA A 33 1.00 -19.82 2.50
N ALA A 34 1.61 -19.35 3.58
CA ALA A 34 1.21 -18.07 4.20
C ALA A 34 1.79 -16.93 3.34
N GLY A 35 0.94 -16.27 2.56
CA GLY A 35 1.29 -15.01 1.90
C GLY A 35 1.53 -13.94 2.96
N LEU A 36 2.80 -13.60 3.20
CA LEU A 36 3.19 -12.48 4.04
C LEU A 36 3.04 -11.19 3.24
N ALA A 37 1.89 -10.52 3.39
CA ALA A 37 1.74 -9.14 2.97
C ALA A 37 2.49 -8.25 3.96
N LEU A 38 3.74 -7.89 3.66
CA LEU A 38 4.47 -6.87 4.39
C LEU A 38 4.01 -5.50 3.90
N SER A 39 3.12 -4.84 4.66
CA SER A 39 2.80 -3.43 4.44
C SER A 39 3.85 -2.57 5.15
N ALA A 40 4.92 -2.18 4.44
CA ALA A 40 5.80 -1.11 4.92
C ALA A 40 5.01 0.21 4.99
N PRO A 41 5.31 1.14 5.93
CA PRO A 41 4.65 2.44 5.95
C PRO A 41 5.06 3.20 4.69
N ALA A 42 4.17 3.19 3.70
CA ALA A 42 4.26 4.07 2.55
C ALA A 42 4.37 5.50 3.08
N GLN A 43 5.38 6.25 2.65
CA GLN A 43 5.48 7.67 2.98
C GLN A 43 4.15 8.33 2.64
N ALA A 44 3.40 8.75 3.66
CA ALA A 44 2.07 9.29 3.48
C ALA A 44 2.19 10.56 2.63
N MET A 45 1.67 10.49 1.40
CA MET A 45 1.66 11.64 0.51
C MET A 45 0.43 12.45 0.84
N GLU A 46 0.61 13.58 1.49
CA GLU A 46 -0.50 14.44 1.89
C GLU A 46 -0.59 15.69 1.00
N HIS A 47 -1.82 16.14 0.75
CA HIS A 47 -2.11 17.40 0.10
C HIS A 47 -3.40 18.01 0.66
N LYS A 48 -3.34 19.27 1.08
CA LYS A 48 -4.50 20.01 1.58
C LYS A 48 -4.77 21.19 0.66
N THR A 49 -6.03 21.47 0.40
CA THR A 49 -6.44 22.63 -0.40
C THR A 49 -7.74 23.21 0.13
N VAL A 50 -7.94 24.51 -0.10
CA VAL A 50 -9.19 25.20 0.16
C VAL A 50 -9.66 25.81 -1.16
N ILE A 51 -10.90 25.52 -1.53
CA ILE A 51 -11.54 26.02 -2.75
C ILE A 51 -12.66 26.95 -2.33
N GLU A 52 -12.58 28.21 -2.75
CA GLU A 52 -13.67 29.16 -2.59
C GLU A 52 -14.88 28.71 -3.43
N HIS A 53 -16.05 28.69 -2.81
CA HIS A 53 -17.29 28.25 -3.45
C HIS A 53 -18.47 29.11 -2.96
N PRO A 54 -19.49 29.41 -3.80
CA PRO A 54 -20.60 30.28 -3.41
C PRO A 54 -21.39 29.81 -2.18
N VAL A 55 -21.40 28.50 -1.93
CA VAL A 55 -22.11 27.88 -0.78
C VAL A 55 -21.26 27.86 0.50
N GLY A 56 -20.02 28.35 0.43
CA GLY A 56 -19.03 28.34 1.51
C GLY A 56 -17.72 27.67 1.08
N PRO A 57 -16.60 27.95 1.76
CA PRO A 57 -15.31 27.37 1.42
C PRO A 57 -15.34 25.85 1.54
N ILE A 58 -14.65 25.18 0.61
CA ILE A 58 -14.48 23.73 0.59
C ILE A 58 -13.05 23.42 1.04
N ALA A 59 -12.89 22.87 2.24
CA ALA A 59 -11.60 22.39 2.73
C ALA A 59 -11.45 20.91 2.35
N ALA A 60 -10.46 20.55 1.54
CA ALA A 60 -10.22 19.20 1.09
C ALA A 60 -8.82 18.71 1.52
N ASP A 61 -8.82 17.59 2.25
CA ASP A 61 -7.64 16.86 2.69
C ASP A 61 -7.50 15.59 1.84
N TYR A 62 -6.35 15.43 1.19
CA TYR A 62 -6.01 14.28 0.37
C TYR A 62 -4.86 13.50 0.97
N THR A 63 -5.02 12.18 1.07
CA THR A 63 -4.00 11.24 1.55
C THR A 63 -3.76 10.16 0.49
N GLY A 64 -2.51 10.06 0.05
CA GLY A 64 -2.05 9.05 -0.91
C GLY A 64 -1.42 7.85 -0.21
N SER A 65 -1.74 6.65 -0.68
CA SER A 65 -1.11 5.38 -0.29
C SER A 65 -0.73 4.56 -1.51
N THR A 66 0.34 3.77 -1.41
CA THR A 66 0.85 2.96 -2.52
C THR A 66 0.71 1.49 -2.22
N ARG A 67 0.42 0.70 -3.25
CA ARG A 67 0.42 -0.77 -3.21
C ARG A 67 1.39 -1.30 -4.24
N VAL A 68 2.25 -2.23 -3.83
CA VAL A 68 3.19 -2.89 -4.74
C VAL A 68 2.74 -4.31 -5.02
N GLU A 69 2.69 -4.68 -6.29
CA GLU A 69 2.40 -6.03 -6.74
C GLU A 69 3.62 -6.59 -7.45
N MET A 70 3.94 -7.85 -7.15
CA MET A 70 5.09 -8.55 -7.74
C MET A 70 4.63 -9.87 -8.35
N GLN A 71 5.18 -10.19 -9.52
CA GLN A 71 4.85 -11.38 -10.27
C GLN A 71 6.14 -12.09 -10.70
N GLN A 72 6.30 -13.34 -10.26
CA GLN A 72 7.37 -14.21 -10.76
C GLN A 72 7.04 -14.68 -12.17
N ILE A 73 7.94 -14.43 -13.11
CA ILE A 73 7.88 -14.96 -14.47
C ILE A 73 9.17 -15.67 -14.85
N GLY A 74 9.11 -16.43 -15.94
CA GLY A 74 10.25 -17.20 -16.46
C GLY A 74 10.40 -18.58 -15.82
N SER A 75 11.46 -19.27 -16.19
CA SER A 75 11.74 -20.64 -15.76
C SER A 75 13.10 -20.79 -15.08
N VAL A 76 13.15 -21.70 -14.12
CA VAL A 76 14.39 -22.17 -13.52
C VAL A 76 15.19 -22.89 -14.62
N GLY A 77 16.47 -22.53 -14.75
CA GLY A 77 17.36 -23.19 -15.69
C GLY A 77 17.66 -24.63 -15.24
N THR A 78 17.77 -25.55 -16.18
CA THR A 78 18.32 -26.90 -15.94
C THR A 78 19.85 -26.86 -15.98
N ALA A 79 20.51 -27.93 -15.55
CA ALA A 79 21.98 -28.02 -15.57
C ALA A 79 22.55 -27.64 -16.94
N GLY A 80 23.48 -26.66 -16.96
CA GLY A 80 24.08 -26.12 -18.18
C GLY A 80 23.28 -25.03 -18.90
N ARG A 81 22.07 -24.67 -18.43
CA ARG A 81 21.26 -23.58 -19.01
C ARG A 81 21.02 -22.46 -17.99
N PRO A 82 21.27 -21.18 -18.34
CA PRO A 82 20.96 -20.07 -17.46
C PRO A 82 19.44 -19.97 -17.23
N SER A 83 19.07 -19.54 -16.03
CA SER A 83 17.67 -19.27 -15.70
C SER A 83 17.16 -18.04 -16.45
N SER A 84 15.87 -18.08 -16.83
CA SER A 84 15.16 -16.94 -17.43
C SER A 84 14.28 -16.19 -16.42
N LEU A 85 14.42 -16.48 -15.12
CA LEU A 85 13.59 -15.91 -14.08
C LEU A 85 13.69 -14.38 -14.05
N ARG A 86 12.53 -13.74 -14.00
CA ARG A 86 12.41 -12.31 -13.74
C ARG A 86 11.29 -12.07 -12.75
N CYS A 87 11.50 -11.10 -11.88
CA CYS A 87 10.44 -10.50 -11.11
C CYS A 87 9.91 -9.29 -11.87
N GLN A 88 8.65 -9.35 -12.29
CA GLN A 88 7.92 -8.16 -12.71
C GLN A 88 7.28 -7.52 -11.49
N TRP A 89 7.19 -6.20 -11.49
CA TRP A 89 6.55 -5.46 -10.41
C TRP A 89 5.82 -4.24 -10.93
N SER A 90 4.76 -3.86 -10.24
CA SER A 90 4.01 -2.63 -10.47
C SER A 90 3.66 -1.95 -9.15
N VAL A 91 3.46 -0.64 -9.20
CA VAL A 91 3.04 0.20 -8.08
C VAL A 91 1.75 0.90 -8.46
N SER A 92 0.68 0.60 -7.73
CA SER A 92 -0.60 1.30 -7.79
C SER A 92 -0.64 2.39 -6.73
N LEU A 93 -1.42 3.44 -7.00
CA LEU A 93 -1.63 4.59 -6.12
C LEU A 93 -3.11 4.72 -5.79
N SER A 94 -3.43 4.79 -4.51
CA SER A 94 -4.76 5.16 -4.01
C SER A 94 -4.69 6.53 -3.36
N VAL A 95 -5.69 7.36 -3.61
CA VAL A 95 -5.84 8.72 -3.05
C VAL A 95 -7.21 8.80 -2.40
N ASP A 96 -7.21 8.98 -1.10
CA ASP A 96 -8.41 9.22 -0.31
C ASP A 96 -8.58 10.72 -0.08
N ARG A 97 -9.80 11.22 -0.27
CA ARG A 97 -10.20 12.60 0.00
C ARG A 97 -11.20 12.64 1.14
N ASN A 98 -10.95 13.55 2.07
CA ASN A 98 -11.92 14.01 3.05
C ASN A 98 -12.16 15.51 2.84
N ALA A 99 -13.38 15.89 2.47
CA ALA A 99 -13.74 17.25 2.15
C ALA A 99 -14.84 17.77 3.08
N GLN A 100 -14.67 18.97 3.59
CA GLN A 100 -15.67 19.70 4.36
C GLN A 100 -16.18 20.89 3.56
N VAL A 101 -17.51 20.99 3.40
CA VAL A 101 -18.18 22.11 2.71
C VAL A 101 -18.91 22.94 3.75
N GLY A 102 -18.49 24.20 3.92
CA GLY A 102 -19.04 25.06 4.97
C GLY A 102 -18.82 24.48 6.37
N THR A 103 -19.84 24.55 7.23
CA THR A 103 -19.70 24.18 8.66
C THR A 103 -20.15 22.76 9.02
N SER A 104 -20.86 22.05 8.15
CA SER A 104 -21.57 20.82 8.55
C SER A 104 -21.50 19.66 7.57
N LEU A 105 -21.19 19.89 6.29
CA LEU A 105 -21.19 18.81 5.32
C LEU A 105 -19.80 18.21 5.17
N GLN A 106 -19.73 16.87 5.25
CA GLN A 106 -18.54 16.09 4.95
C GLN A 106 -18.78 15.22 3.70
N ALA A 107 -17.84 15.25 2.76
CA ALA A 107 -17.83 14.41 1.57
C ALA A 107 -16.51 13.62 1.52
N LYS A 108 -16.62 12.31 1.29
CA LYS A 108 -15.46 11.41 1.23
C LYS A 108 -15.43 10.67 -0.09
N ARG A 109 -14.24 10.50 -0.64
CA ARG A 109 -14.03 9.77 -1.89
C ARG A 109 -12.70 9.04 -1.88
N SER A 110 -12.66 7.87 -2.48
CA SER A 110 -11.42 7.13 -2.73
C SER A 110 -11.23 6.98 -4.24
N MET A 111 -10.00 7.18 -4.70
CA MET A 111 -9.62 7.09 -6.11
C MET A 111 -8.41 6.19 -6.23
N THR A 112 -8.43 5.24 -7.16
CA THR A 112 -7.29 4.34 -7.39
C THR A 112 -6.83 4.49 -8.83
N ARG A 113 -5.51 4.52 -9.00
CA ARG A 113 -4.85 4.42 -10.29
C ARG A 113 -3.85 3.28 -10.23
N ASP A 114 -4.13 2.26 -11.02
CA ASP A 114 -3.24 1.13 -11.12
C ASP A 114 -1.99 1.48 -11.92
N ASP A 115 -0.94 0.69 -11.69
CA ASP A 115 0.13 0.57 -12.67
C ASP A 115 0.89 1.88 -12.95
N VAL A 116 0.92 2.80 -11.99
CA VAL A 116 1.55 4.13 -12.09
C VAL A 116 3.04 4.03 -12.37
N VAL A 117 3.71 3.04 -11.76
CA VAL A 117 5.11 2.71 -12.03
C VAL A 117 5.21 1.21 -12.25
N LYS A 118 6.00 0.80 -13.25
CA LYS A 118 6.29 -0.60 -13.54
C LYS A 118 7.78 -0.83 -13.72
N GLY A 119 8.20 -2.07 -13.49
CA GLY A 119 9.52 -2.51 -13.88
C GLY A 119 9.69 -4.02 -13.83
N SER A 120 10.91 -4.43 -14.15
CA SER A 120 11.32 -5.82 -14.10
C SER A 120 12.75 -5.93 -13.60
N SER A 121 13.07 -7.02 -12.92
CA SER A 121 14.41 -7.32 -12.46
C SER A 121 14.70 -8.82 -12.65
N PRO A 122 15.94 -9.20 -13.01
CA PRO A 122 16.31 -10.61 -13.07
C PRO A 122 16.29 -11.25 -11.68
N GLY A 123 15.98 -12.54 -11.64
CA GLY A 123 15.97 -13.36 -10.43
C GLY A 123 14.58 -13.59 -9.84
N TRP A 124 14.56 -14.01 -8.57
CA TRP A 124 13.36 -14.32 -7.82
C TRP A 124 12.71 -13.08 -7.19
N CYS A 125 11.39 -13.03 -7.12
CA CYS A 125 10.69 -11.97 -6.39
C CYS A 125 10.90 -12.05 -4.87
N SER A 126 11.06 -13.25 -4.30
CA SER A 126 11.26 -13.45 -2.85
C SER A 126 12.55 -12.81 -2.34
N GLU A 127 13.60 -12.80 -3.16
CA GLU A 127 14.90 -12.17 -2.85
C GLU A 127 14.82 -10.63 -2.86
N ARG A 128 13.72 -10.05 -3.38
CA ARG A 128 13.55 -8.61 -3.60
C ARG A 128 12.67 -7.92 -2.57
N GLY A 129 12.09 -8.64 -1.61
CA GLY A 129 11.13 -8.08 -0.63
C GLY A 129 11.58 -6.77 0.03
N ASN A 130 12.87 -6.63 0.36
CA ASN A 130 13.42 -5.42 1.00
C ASN A 130 13.94 -4.35 0.01
N GLY A 131 14.10 -4.71 -1.26
CA GLY A 131 14.60 -3.80 -2.30
C GLY A 131 13.51 -2.95 -2.92
N ILE A 132 12.26 -3.40 -2.87
CA ILE A 132 11.14 -2.75 -3.53
C ILE A 132 10.77 -1.42 -2.87
N ASP A 133 10.94 -1.29 -1.55
CA ASP A 133 10.74 -0.01 -0.85
C ASP A 133 11.69 1.07 -1.38
N LYS A 134 12.94 0.71 -1.69
CA LYS A 134 13.91 1.62 -2.31
C LYS A 134 13.51 2.00 -3.73
N VAL A 135 12.83 1.10 -4.45
CA VAL A 135 12.30 1.38 -5.79
C VAL A 135 11.14 2.36 -5.71
N VAL A 136 10.22 2.18 -4.76
CA VAL A 136 9.11 3.13 -4.51
C VAL A 136 9.68 4.49 -4.11
N GLU A 137 10.64 4.52 -3.19
CA GLU A 137 11.29 5.76 -2.76
C GLU A 137 11.99 6.48 -3.92
N ALA A 138 12.73 5.75 -4.76
CA ALA A 138 13.38 6.29 -5.96
C ALA A 138 12.39 6.73 -7.06
N ARG A 139 11.08 6.56 -6.85
CA ARG A 139 10.00 6.92 -7.78
C ARG A 139 8.98 7.86 -7.14
N ARG A 140 9.31 8.40 -5.96
CA ARG A 140 8.46 9.30 -5.18
C ARG A 140 7.93 10.50 -5.99
N ASP A 141 8.76 11.11 -6.83
CA ASP A 141 8.34 12.27 -7.64
C ASP A 141 7.32 11.91 -8.72
N THR A 142 7.45 10.72 -9.33
CA THR A 142 6.47 10.19 -10.28
C THR A 142 5.15 9.91 -9.59
N LEU A 143 5.19 9.27 -8.41
CA LEU A 143 4.00 9.00 -7.61
C LEU A 143 3.32 10.30 -7.16
N ARG A 144 4.09 11.29 -6.70
CA ARG A 144 3.58 12.62 -6.34
C ARG A 144 2.94 13.35 -7.50
N SER A 145 3.56 13.31 -8.67
CA SER A 145 2.98 13.90 -9.88
C SER A 145 1.67 13.22 -10.26
N ALA A 146 1.59 11.89 -10.14
CA ALA A 146 0.36 11.13 -10.38
C ALA A 146 -0.74 11.47 -9.36
N MET A 147 -0.40 11.63 -8.07
CA MET A 147 -1.34 12.09 -7.04
C MET A 147 -1.89 13.47 -7.38
N MET A 148 -1.03 14.43 -7.73
CA MET A 148 -1.48 15.78 -8.07
C MET A 148 -2.37 15.79 -9.32
N ALA A 149 -2.11 14.90 -10.29
CA ALA A 149 -2.99 14.74 -11.45
C ALA A 149 -4.37 14.19 -11.06
N MET A 150 -4.43 13.22 -10.13
CA MET A 150 -5.71 12.71 -9.60
C MET A 150 -6.47 13.79 -8.82
N VAL A 151 -5.78 14.57 -7.98
CA VAL A 151 -6.37 15.72 -7.27
C VAL A 151 -6.93 16.75 -8.26
N ALA A 152 -6.19 17.06 -9.33
CA ALA A 152 -6.65 18.01 -10.34
C ALA A 152 -7.90 17.53 -11.08
N GLN A 153 -7.96 16.24 -11.44
CA GLN A 153 -9.15 15.62 -12.07
C GLN A 153 -10.36 15.62 -11.15
N ASP A 154 -10.12 15.47 -9.85
CA ASP A 154 -11.15 15.41 -8.83
C ASP A 154 -11.80 16.77 -8.52
N ARG A 155 -11.19 17.88 -8.98
CA ARG A 155 -11.67 19.24 -8.72
C ARG A 155 -13.09 19.50 -9.22
N GLU A 156 -13.44 19.00 -10.40
CA GLU A 156 -14.80 19.19 -10.94
C GLU A 156 -15.83 18.39 -10.14
N MET A 157 -15.45 17.20 -9.67
CA MET A 157 -16.31 16.33 -8.87
C MET A 157 -16.63 16.94 -7.51
N ILE A 158 -15.62 17.48 -6.80
CA ILE A 158 -15.85 18.08 -5.47
C ILE A 158 -16.75 19.31 -5.54
N LEU A 159 -16.70 20.10 -6.63
CA LEU A 159 -17.62 21.22 -6.86
C LEU A 159 -19.05 20.73 -7.03
N ALA A 160 -19.27 19.70 -7.85
CA ALA A 160 -20.60 19.10 -8.04
C ALA A 160 -21.16 18.48 -6.74
N GLU A 161 -20.31 17.89 -5.91
CA GLU A 161 -20.69 17.39 -4.59
C GLU A 161 -21.15 18.52 -3.65
N ALA A 162 -20.46 19.67 -3.67
CA ALA A 162 -20.84 20.85 -2.89
C ALA A 162 -22.20 21.42 -3.35
N ASP A 163 -22.43 21.53 -4.66
CA ASP A 163 -23.71 21.97 -5.22
C ASP A 163 -24.86 21.03 -4.84
N SER A 164 -24.63 19.73 -4.98
CA SER A 164 -25.62 18.69 -4.64
C SER A 164 -26.00 18.72 -3.17
N ALA A 165 -25.03 18.99 -2.29
CA ALA A 165 -25.28 19.09 -0.87
C ALA A 165 -26.04 20.36 -0.47
N HIS A 166 -25.72 21.48 -1.11
CA HIS A 166 -26.47 22.72 -0.90
C HIS A 166 -27.92 22.61 -1.37
N ALA A 167 -28.18 21.93 -2.51
CA ALA A 167 -29.53 21.65 -2.97
C ALA A 167 -30.34 20.86 -1.92
N LYS A 168 -29.77 19.79 -1.36
CA LYS A 168 -30.41 18.98 -0.31
C LYS A 168 -30.73 19.78 0.95
N MET A 169 -29.89 20.74 1.32
CA MET A 169 -30.15 21.61 2.48
C MET A 169 -31.34 22.56 2.28
N ARG A 170 -31.70 22.88 1.03
CA ARG A 170 -32.83 23.76 0.73
C ARG A 170 -34.18 23.03 0.65
N GLU A 171 -34.15 21.71 0.46
CA GLU A 171 -35.34 20.86 0.32
C GLU A 171 -35.84 20.30 1.66
N GLY A 172 -35.03 20.36 2.72
CA GLY A 172 -35.38 19.92 4.08
C GLY A 172 -35.80 21.08 4.97
#